data_AF-A0A0A7KJC8-F1
#
_entry.id   AF-A0A0A7KJC8-F1
#
_cell.length_a   1.000
_cell.length_b   1.000
_cell.length_c   1.000
_cell.angle_alpha   90.00
_cell.angle_beta   90.00
_cell.angle_gamma   90.00
#
_symmetry.space_group_name_H-M   'P 1'
#
loop_
_entity.id
_entity.type
_entity.pdbx_description
1 polymer ?
#
loop_
_entity_poly.entity_id
_entity_poly.type
_entity_poly.pdbx_seq_one_letter_code
_entity_poly.pdbx_strand_id
1 'polypeptide(L)'
;MPQSQRTAFSLTALALTLTLAACSQQSAAPQPQAEQPQVDGRDGSQFIYDGMDHSWVSSDNGLTDLKAQDLKAGNNPLSSEPWTAATSGWGPVERNMSNGEKGSNDGSKLTIQGKKYDNGFGVHANSSMTFDLAGKCSRFISDVGLDDEVGNRGSVVFKVYADGIKLFDSGKMTGADQAKTVNVDVSGRKELKLVVTDAGDNIDYDHADWGGAVLVDCNVSSKPTPPAPAPTPPPSNNVKYSGPLVITKGGTYRGNWESMDPNVPAVYVKTSEPVVIEGSNLRGRGHLIRGWKVNLTVRNSNGYGMNPNVYGQYAGRFIAAEEVYNLRVENNYMEGTTGVYVNQFYGKGSGQTVKIVRNSVKNIDGRKSDGKGGYLNARYLVQFVQLAKVSNVPGIEIAWNQVINEPGKSSLEENINLYSTSGTSSSRIQIHDNYIQGAFAIQAATDSSYSGGGIMLGDGPVGNMTEAGGYVDVYNNQIISTSNQGVGIAGGHDHKVFNNRILSSGRLPSGEINKAQNVGIYVWDVMNGKRSKTWFNNTVYDNVIGWTRVNSNNSTWLNNTWFADCTSTCYNNKSWSGAVTLETEKQEYQLWLSKYRAAGMSVGPN
;
A
#
# COMPACT_ATOMS: atom_id res chain seq x y z
N MET A 1 -52.83 6.11 20.26
CA MET A 1 -52.33 5.47 21.51
C MET A 1 -52.51 3.96 21.40
N PRO A 2 -51.58 3.12 21.89
CA PRO A 2 -50.22 3.41 22.31
C PRO A 2 -49.16 2.95 21.30
N GLN A 3 -48.08 3.74 21.26
CA GLN A 3 -46.84 3.52 20.51
C GLN A 3 -45.89 2.64 21.34
N SER A 4 -45.22 1.67 20.72
CA SER A 4 -44.03 1.05 21.29
C SER A 4 -42.78 1.81 20.81
N GLN A 5 -42.20 2.60 21.70
CA GLN A 5 -40.89 3.24 21.48
C GLN A 5 -39.80 2.16 21.47
N ARG A 6 -39.07 2.03 20.36
CA ARG A 6 -37.77 1.36 20.34
C ARG A 6 -36.70 2.43 20.61
N THR A 7 -36.10 2.34 21.78
CA THR A 7 -34.95 3.12 22.21
C THR A 7 -33.73 2.80 21.34
N ALA A 8 -33.23 3.79 20.62
CA ALA A 8 -31.91 3.76 20.00
C ALA A 8 -30.87 4.01 21.09
N PHE A 9 -30.02 3.02 21.38
CA PHE A 9 -28.83 3.23 22.21
C PHE A 9 -27.81 4.03 21.39
N SER A 10 -27.69 5.32 21.73
CA SER A 10 -26.62 6.19 21.27
C SER A 10 -25.34 5.82 22.04
N LEU A 11 -24.32 5.30 21.36
CA LEU A 11 -22.97 5.20 21.92
C LEU A 11 -22.38 6.62 21.98
N THR A 12 -22.46 7.23 23.16
CA THR A 12 -21.69 8.42 23.52
C THR A 12 -20.21 8.07 23.54
N ALA A 13 -19.48 8.48 22.50
CA ALA A 13 -18.02 8.52 22.51
C ALA A 13 -17.58 9.58 23.54
N LEU A 14 -17.07 9.12 24.69
CA LEU A 14 -16.46 9.97 25.69
C LEU A 14 -15.08 10.41 25.17
N ALA A 15 -14.98 11.64 24.67
CA ALA A 15 -13.70 12.28 24.43
C ALA A 15 -13.11 12.72 25.78
N LEU A 16 -12.15 11.94 26.31
CA LEU A 16 -11.38 12.33 27.49
C LEU A 16 -10.02 12.87 27.02
N THR A 17 -9.79 14.17 27.21
CA THR A 17 -8.47 14.81 27.02
C THR A 17 -7.55 14.41 28.18
N LEU A 18 -6.52 13.60 27.93
CA LEU A 18 -5.48 13.30 28.92
C LEU A 18 -4.31 14.30 28.81
N THR A 19 -4.09 15.08 29.87
CA THR A 19 -2.80 15.70 30.21
C THR A 19 -2.12 14.84 31.26
N LEU A 20 -0.89 14.37 31.01
CA LEU A 20 -0.06 13.75 32.07
C LEU A 20 1.38 14.28 32.05
N ALA A 21 1.83 14.56 33.27
CA ALA A 21 3.15 15.03 33.66
C ALA A 21 4.18 13.88 33.69
N ALA A 22 5.45 14.26 33.51
CA ALA A 22 6.61 13.39 33.49
C ALA A 22 7.01 12.84 34.87
N CYS A 23 7.60 11.65 34.89
CA CYS A 23 8.60 11.24 35.88
C CYS A 23 9.65 10.33 35.22
N SER A 24 10.90 10.67 35.45
CA SER A 24 12.15 10.02 35.03
C SER A 24 12.49 8.78 35.87
N GLN A 25 13.14 7.78 35.29
CA GLN A 25 14.06 6.90 36.04
C GLN A 25 15.08 6.17 35.15
N GLN A 26 16.24 5.94 35.76
CA GLN A 26 17.57 5.62 35.23
C GLN A 26 17.75 4.20 34.66
N SER A 27 18.73 4.12 33.75
CA SER A 27 19.31 2.94 33.10
C SER A 27 20.12 2.03 34.05
N ALA A 28 20.07 0.72 33.81
CA ALA A 28 20.99 -0.28 34.38
C ALA A 28 22.06 -0.71 33.36
N ALA A 29 23.25 -1.05 33.87
CA ALA A 29 24.51 -1.24 33.14
C ALA A 29 24.64 -2.60 32.41
N PRO A 30 25.51 -2.71 31.37
CA PRO A 30 25.75 -3.97 30.64
C PRO A 30 26.81 -4.86 31.31
N GLN A 31 26.66 -6.18 31.17
CA GLN A 31 27.64 -7.20 31.56
C GLN A 31 28.56 -7.60 30.38
N PRO A 32 29.78 -8.11 30.65
CA PRO A 32 30.89 -8.11 29.69
C PRO A 32 30.92 -9.32 28.73
N GLN A 33 31.33 -9.07 27.48
CA GLN A 33 31.62 -10.07 26.46
C GLN A 33 33.05 -10.62 26.60
N ALA A 34 33.22 -11.91 26.31
CA ALA A 34 34.51 -12.60 26.28
C ALA A 34 35.26 -12.33 24.95
N GLU A 35 36.57 -12.13 25.05
CA GLU A 35 37.51 -11.86 23.94
C GLU A 35 37.79 -13.10 23.06
N GLN A 36 37.97 -12.86 21.76
CA GLN A 36 38.71 -13.75 20.84
C GLN A 36 39.82 -12.95 20.11
N PRO A 37 40.91 -13.61 19.67
CA PRO A 37 42.20 -12.97 19.46
C PRO A 37 42.33 -12.24 18.10
N GLN A 38 43.11 -11.14 18.10
CA GLN A 38 43.55 -10.43 16.89
C GLN A 38 44.48 -11.27 16.01
N VAL A 39 44.25 -11.23 14.69
CA VAL A 39 45.28 -11.49 13.67
C VAL A 39 45.32 -10.27 12.75
N ASP A 40 46.53 -9.78 12.53
CA ASP A 40 46.91 -8.57 11.80
C ASP A 40 47.31 -8.93 10.35
N GLY A 41 47.06 -8.04 9.39
CA GLY A 41 47.68 -8.10 8.04
C GLY A 41 46.73 -8.30 6.85
N ARG A 42 46.65 -7.28 6.00
CA ARG A 42 45.89 -7.18 4.75
C ARG A 42 46.48 -8.10 3.67
N ASP A 43 45.65 -9.00 3.11
CA ASP A 43 45.77 -9.57 1.76
C ASP A 43 44.41 -10.16 1.36
N GLY A 44 44.08 -10.13 0.07
CA GLY A 44 42.73 -10.19 -0.52
C GLY A 44 41.70 -11.06 0.21
N SER A 45 40.54 -10.46 0.52
CA SER A 45 39.42 -11.15 1.14
C SER A 45 39.12 -12.43 0.35
N GLN A 46 39.38 -13.56 0.99
CA GLN A 46 38.74 -14.79 0.59
C GLN A 46 37.26 -14.57 0.86
N PHE A 47 36.42 -14.67 -0.18
CA PHE A 47 34.99 -14.79 0.01
C PHE A 47 34.79 -16.06 0.85
N ILE A 48 34.47 -15.87 2.14
CA ILE A 48 34.14 -16.95 3.06
C ILE A 48 32.65 -16.80 3.32
N TYR A 49 31.86 -17.65 2.66
CA TYR A 49 30.45 -17.82 2.98
C TYR A 49 30.35 -18.27 4.44
N ASP A 50 29.93 -17.36 5.32
CA ASP A 50 29.88 -17.57 6.77
C ASP A 50 28.60 -18.28 7.24
N GLY A 51 27.81 -18.80 6.28
CA GLY A 51 26.54 -19.46 6.55
C GLY A 51 25.39 -18.51 6.87
N MET A 52 25.61 -17.20 6.83
CA MET A 52 24.57 -16.18 7.02
C MET A 52 24.18 -15.53 5.69
N ASP A 53 22.91 -15.15 5.59
CA ASP A 53 22.39 -14.40 4.46
C ASP A 53 22.79 -12.94 4.59
N HIS A 54 23.67 -12.48 3.69
CA HIS A 54 24.07 -11.08 3.57
C HIS A 54 23.47 -10.42 2.31
N SER A 55 22.39 -10.98 1.77
CA SER A 55 21.68 -10.34 0.67
C SER A 55 21.18 -8.96 1.08
N TRP A 56 21.30 -8.03 0.14
CA TRP A 56 20.96 -6.64 0.37
C TRP A 56 19.79 -6.23 -0.52
N VAL A 57 18.90 -5.43 0.06
CA VAL A 57 17.80 -4.77 -0.64
C VAL A 57 17.85 -3.30 -0.27
N SER A 58 17.88 -2.41 -1.26
CA SER A 58 17.82 -0.97 -1.02
C SER A 58 16.54 -0.62 -0.25
N SER A 59 16.69 0.04 0.89
CA SER A 59 15.57 0.52 1.72
C SER A 59 15.11 1.94 1.37
N ASP A 60 15.82 2.59 0.46
CA ASP A 60 15.82 4.05 0.26
C ASP A 60 15.79 4.46 -1.22
N ASN A 61 15.75 3.51 -2.16
CA ASN A 61 15.81 3.77 -3.60
C ASN A 61 17.11 4.51 -4.03
N GLY A 62 18.20 4.33 -3.28
CA GLY A 62 19.51 4.89 -3.62
C GLY A 62 19.58 6.40 -3.38
N LEU A 63 18.78 6.90 -2.44
CA LEU A 63 18.65 8.30 -2.06
C LEU A 63 19.54 8.67 -0.87
N THR A 64 20.30 7.73 -0.28
CA THR A 64 21.25 7.99 0.79
C THR A 64 22.21 9.13 0.45
N ASP A 65 22.64 9.22 -0.82
CA ASP A 65 23.57 10.26 -1.30
C ASP A 65 23.06 11.06 -2.50
N LEU A 66 21.84 10.76 -2.98
CA LEU A 66 21.24 11.38 -4.16
C LEU A 66 19.88 11.99 -3.81
N LYS A 67 19.54 13.10 -4.48
CA LYS A 67 18.18 13.65 -4.41
C LYS A 67 17.26 12.86 -5.34
N ALA A 68 15.94 13.03 -5.14
CA ALA A 68 14.93 12.42 -6.01
C ALA A 68 15.26 12.65 -7.49
N GLN A 69 14.95 11.64 -8.32
CA GLN A 69 15.44 11.47 -9.68
C GLN A 69 15.42 12.75 -10.51
N ASP A 70 16.59 13.13 -11.04
CA ASP A 70 16.79 14.35 -11.82
C ASP A 70 17.61 14.02 -13.07
N LEU A 71 17.04 13.18 -13.96
CA LEU A 71 17.59 13.02 -15.30
C LEU A 71 17.76 14.42 -15.92
N LYS A 72 18.97 14.76 -16.32
CA LYS A 72 19.32 16.02 -16.97
C LYS A 72 19.27 15.88 -18.48
N ALA A 73 19.20 17.00 -19.17
CA ALA A 73 19.32 16.98 -20.63
C ALA A 73 20.73 16.52 -21.01
N GLY A 74 20.85 15.65 -22.01
CA GLY A 74 22.12 15.07 -22.44
C GLY A 74 22.47 13.77 -21.73
N ASN A 75 23.75 13.59 -21.39
CA ASN A 75 24.25 12.33 -20.84
C ASN A 75 24.20 12.32 -19.31
N ASN A 76 23.72 11.22 -18.74
CA ASN A 76 23.50 11.05 -17.31
C ASN A 76 24.24 9.80 -16.81
N PRO A 77 25.32 9.93 -16.04
CA PRO A 77 25.95 8.82 -15.36
C PRO A 77 24.95 8.17 -14.40
N LEU A 78 24.68 6.89 -14.59
CA LEU A 78 23.63 6.18 -13.88
C LEU A 78 23.94 6.05 -12.39
N SER A 79 25.23 6.02 -12.02
CA SER A 79 25.66 6.07 -10.63
C SER A 79 25.35 7.38 -9.90
N SER A 80 24.96 8.43 -10.62
CA SER A 80 24.42 9.68 -10.08
C SER A 80 22.89 9.75 -10.11
N GLU A 81 22.23 8.69 -10.61
CA GLU A 81 20.78 8.58 -10.67
C GLU A 81 20.26 7.64 -9.57
N PRO A 82 19.13 7.95 -8.92
CA PRO A 82 18.49 7.01 -8.01
C PRO A 82 17.91 5.83 -8.80
N TRP A 83 17.92 4.66 -8.18
CA TRP A 83 17.25 3.46 -8.68
C TRP A 83 15.85 3.36 -8.07
N THR A 84 14.87 2.82 -8.78
CA THR A 84 13.54 2.55 -8.23
C THR A 84 13.48 1.28 -7.39
N ALA A 85 14.46 0.39 -7.56
CA ALA A 85 14.69 -0.80 -6.75
C ALA A 85 16.12 -1.29 -6.99
N ALA A 86 16.79 -1.81 -5.96
CA ALA A 86 18.05 -2.50 -6.12
C ALA A 86 18.19 -3.64 -5.11
N THR A 87 18.78 -4.75 -5.55
CA THR A 87 19.14 -5.92 -4.75
C THR A 87 20.53 -6.41 -5.14
N SER A 88 21.25 -7.00 -4.19
CA SER A 88 22.53 -7.67 -4.41
C SER A 88 22.56 -8.97 -3.59
N GLY A 89 23.20 -9.99 -4.13
CA GLY A 89 23.21 -11.33 -3.52
C GLY A 89 24.06 -11.40 -2.25
N TRP A 90 25.02 -10.50 -2.13
CA TRP A 90 25.90 -10.34 -0.98
C TRP A 90 26.33 -8.88 -0.89
N GLY A 91 26.13 -8.26 0.26
CA GLY A 91 26.52 -6.87 0.47
C GLY A 91 25.69 -5.84 -0.29
N PRO A 92 25.83 -4.55 0.04
CA PRO A 92 25.20 -3.47 -0.71
C PRO A 92 25.64 -3.39 -2.18
N VAL A 93 24.77 -2.81 -3.01
CA VAL A 93 25.20 -2.25 -4.30
C VAL A 93 26.02 -0.99 -4.00
N GLU A 94 27.25 -0.95 -4.51
CA GLU A 94 28.19 0.14 -4.31
C GLU A 94 28.21 1.08 -5.52
N ARG A 95 28.22 2.40 -5.28
CA ARG A 95 28.26 3.41 -6.35
C ARG A 95 29.71 3.85 -6.58
N ASN A 96 30.15 3.73 -7.83
CA ASN A 96 31.51 4.10 -8.26
C ASN A 96 32.63 3.31 -7.57
N MET A 97 32.29 2.22 -6.88
CA MET A 97 33.20 1.33 -6.16
C MET A 97 32.75 -0.12 -6.39
N SER A 98 33.68 -1.08 -6.32
CA SER A 98 33.39 -2.52 -6.36
C SER A 98 32.52 -2.93 -5.17
N ASN A 99 31.96 -4.14 -5.18
CA ASN A 99 31.28 -4.68 -4.00
C ASN A 99 32.34 -5.12 -2.97
N GLY A 100 32.39 -4.49 -1.80
CA GLY A 100 33.47 -4.70 -0.82
C GLY A 100 33.17 -5.71 0.28
N GLU A 101 32.23 -6.64 0.05
CA GLU A 101 31.66 -7.59 1.02
C GLU A 101 30.40 -7.10 1.75
N LYS A 102 30.44 -6.80 3.06
CA LYS A 102 29.22 -6.70 3.89
C LYS A 102 28.83 -5.27 4.26
N GLY A 103 29.83 -4.40 4.36
CA GLY A 103 29.67 -3.01 4.73
C GLY A 103 29.16 -2.19 3.56
N SER A 104 28.77 -0.95 3.85
CA SER A 104 28.55 0.04 2.79
C SER A 104 29.81 0.87 2.63
N ASN A 105 30.18 1.20 1.39
CA ASN A 105 31.40 1.93 1.02
C ASN A 105 32.70 1.24 1.46
N ASP A 106 32.72 -0.09 1.49
CA ASP A 106 33.91 -0.89 1.79
C ASP A 106 34.64 -1.41 0.52
N GLY A 107 34.07 -1.15 -0.66
CA GLY A 107 34.63 -1.51 -1.95
C GLY A 107 35.90 -0.75 -2.34
N SER A 108 36.54 -1.23 -3.41
CA SER A 108 37.66 -0.55 -4.07
C SER A 108 37.20 0.21 -5.30
N LYS A 109 38.12 0.86 -6.02
CA LYS A 109 37.77 1.50 -7.30
C LYS A 109 37.43 0.43 -8.34
N LEU A 110 36.29 0.57 -9.03
CA LEU A 110 35.84 -0.31 -10.11
C LEU A 110 36.95 -0.58 -11.13
N THR A 111 37.27 -1.86 -11.32
CA THR A 111 38.36 -2.31 -12.19
C THR A 111 38.01 -3.59 -12.93
N ILE A 112 37.99 -3.53 -14.27
CA ILE A 112 37.73 -4.71 -15.11
C ILE A 112 38.93 -4.90 -16.03
N GLN A 113 39.64 -6.02 -15.87
CA GLN A 113 40.85 -6.38 -16.63
C GLN A 113 41.87 -5.24 -16.71
N GLY A 114 42.13 -4.58 -15.58
CA GLY A 114 43.06 -3.47 -15.42
C GLY A 114 42.53 -2.11 -15.87
N LYS A 115 41.35 -2.03 -16.49
CA LYS A 115 40.70 -0.76 -16.85
C LYS A 115 39.91 -0.23 -15.66
N LYS A 116 40.26 1.00 -15.24
CA LYS A 116 39.61 1.70 -14.12
C LYS A 116 38.43 2.53 -14.60
N TYR A 117 37.36 2.54 -13.80
CA TYR A 117 36.18 3.38 -14.05
C TYR A 117 35.98 4.39 -12.90
N ASP A 118 35.64 5.62 -13.25
CA ASP A 118 35.33 6.68 -12.28
C ASP A 118 33.85 6.71 -11.90
N ASN A 119 33.01 6.07 -12.70
CA ASN A 119 31.59 5.94 -12.43
C ASN A 119 31.08 4.55 -12.81
N GLY A 120 30.04 4.10 -12.11
CA GLY A 120 29.47 2.77 -12.31
C GLY A 120 28.86 2.19 -11.04
N PHE A 121 28.67 0.88 -11.03
CA PHE A 121 28.19 0.14 -9.86
C PHE A 121 28.98 -1.14 -9.66
N GLY A 122 29.35 -1.42 -8.42
CA GLY A 122 29.86 -2.72 -7.97
C GLY A 122 28.72 -3.49 -7.29
N VAL A 123 28.53 -4.74 -7.69
CA VAL A 123 27.46 -5.61 -7.18
C VAL A 123 27.96 -7.02 -6.96
N HIS A 124 27.20 -7.81 -6.21
CA HIS A 124 27.43 -9.25 -6.11
C HIS A 124 26.26 -10.02 -6.71
N ALA A 125 26.51 -11.06 -7.51
CA ALA A 125 25.44 -11.88 -8.05
C ALA A 125 24.69 -12.66 -6.92
N ASN A 126 23.40 -12.96 -7.04
CA ASN A 126 22.45 -12.43 -8.03
C ASN A 126 22.05 -11.00 -7.65
N SER A 127 22.18 -10.05 -8.59
CA SER A 127 21.82 -8.66 -8.36
C SER A 127 20.83 -8.13 -9.38
N SER A 128 20.10 -7.09 -8.98
CA SER A 128 19.32 -6.29 -9.91
C SER A 128 19.26 -4.84 -9.49
N MET A 129 19.30 -3.92 -10.46
CA MET A 129 19.07 -2.49 -10.26
C MET A 129 18.07 -2.03 -11.31
N THR A 130 17.04 -1.31 -10.90
CA THR A 130 15.97 -0.81 -11.79
C THR A 130 15.96 0.72 -11.77
N PHE A 131 15.83 1.35 -12.92
CA PHE A 131 15.85 2.81 -13.08
C PHE A 131 14.64 3.23 -13.92
N ASP A 132 14.01 4.36 -13.58
CA ASP A 132 12.95 4.96 -14.40
C ASP A 132 13.59 5.87 -15.47
N LEU A 133 13.40 5.55 -16.74
CA LEU A 133 13.88 6.35 -17.86
C LEU A 133 12.88 7.44 -18.28
N ALA A 134 11.63 7.32 -17.83
CA ALA A 134 10.51 8.17 -18.20
C ALA A 134 10.29 8.35 -19.72
N GLY A 135 10.83 7.46 -20.56
CA GLY A 135 10.78 7.59 -22.02
C GLY A 135 11.70 8.68 -22.58
N LYS A 136 12.64 9.22 -21.80
CA LYS A 136 13.37 10.45 -22.14
C LYS A 136 14.73 10.22 -22.78
N CYS A 137 15.32 9.04 -22.65
CA CYS A 137 16.69 8.76 -23.12
C CYS A 137 16.69 7.82 -24.33
N SER A 138 17.76 7.87 -25.11
CA SER A 138 17.84 7.12 -26.37
C SER A 138 18.71 5.88 -26.27
N ARG A 139 19.78 5.90 -25.46
CA ARG A 139 20.67 4.74 -25.30
C ARG A 139 21.10 4.53 -23.85
N PHE A 140 21.39 3.28 -23.52
CA PHE A 140 22.15 2.90 -22.34
C PHE A 140 23.47 2.27 -22.75
N ILE A 141 24.57 2.75 -22.15
CA ILE A 141 25.93 2.30 -22.42
C ILE A 141 26.60 1.95 -21.09
N SER A 142 27.32 0.83 -21.04
CA SER A 142 28.18 0.43 -19.92
C SER A 142 29.20 -0.58 -20.43
N ASP A 143 30.40 -0.61 -19.88
CA ASP A 143 31.23 -1.81 -19.91
C ASP A 143 30.84 -2.71 -18.73
N VAL A 144 30.92 -4.03 -18.93
CA VAL A 144 30.60 -5.02 -17.90
C VAL A 144 31.65 -6.11 -17.82
N GLY A 145 31.90 -6.62 -16.62
CA GLY A 145 32.85 -7.69 -16.31
C GLY A 145 32.96 -7.91 -14.80
N LEU A 146 33.69 -8.95 -14.39
CA LEU A 146 34.00 -9.13 -12.96
C LEU A 146 35.05 -8.12 -12.52
N ASP A 147 34.99 -7.71 -11.26
CA ASP A 147 36.02 -6.82 -10.70
C ASP A 147 37.35 -7.58 -10.54
N ASP A 148 38.47 -6.89 -10.78
CA ASP A 148 39.81 -7.46 -10.70
C ASP A 148 40.15 -8.02 -9.29
N GLU A 149 39.48 -7.56 -8.22
CA GLU A 149 39.73 -8.00 -6.84
C GLU A 149 39.45 -9.50 -6.62
N VAL A 150 38.52 -10.07 -7.40
CA VAL A 150 38.21 -11.51 -7.33
C VAL A 150 39.10 -12.35 -8.25
N GLY A 151 39.91 -11.75 -9.12
CA GLY A 151 40.70 -12.48 -10.12
C GLY A 151 39.82 -13.44 -10.94
N ASN A 152 40.34 -14.61 -11.31
CA ASN A 152 39.61 -15.56 -12.16
C ASN A 152 38.64 -16.49 -11.39
N ARG A 153 38.20 -16.12 -10.18
CA ARG A 153 37.47 -17.01 -9.28
C ARG A 153 35.95 -17.04 -9.51
N GLY A 154 35.36 -15.88 -9.81
CA GLY A 154 33.90 -15.76 -10.01
C GLY A 154 33.46 -16.01 -11.45
N SER A 155 32.15 -16.15 -11.63
CA SER A 155 31.56 -16.21 -12.95
C SER A 155 30.11 -15.71 -12.99
N VAL A 156 29.82 -14.79 -13.92
CA VAL A 156 28.51 -14.12 -13.98
C VAL A 156 27.95 -14.01 -15.38
N VAL A 157 26.66 -13.67 -15.48
CA VAL A 157 25.99 -13.24 -16.71
C VAL A 157 25.33 -11.90 -16.49
N PHE A 158 25.73 -10.89 -17.27
CA PHE A 158 25.11 -9.58 -17.30
C PHE A 158 23.93 -9.57 -18.28
N LYS A 159 22.81 -9.00 -17.85
CA LYS A 159 21.63 -8.82 -18.68
C LYS A 159 21.08 -7.41 -18.51
N VAL A 160 20.62 -6.84 -19.62
CA VAL A 160 19.91 -5.55 -19.62
C VAL A 160 18.52 -5.77 -20.18
N TYR A 161 17.54 -5.26 -19.46
CA TYR A 161 16.15 -5.25 -19.86
C TYR A 161 15.65 -3.80 -19.94
N ALA A 162 14.74 -3.53 -20.88
CA ALA A 162 13.95 -2.32 -20.87
C ALA A 162 12.47 -2.64 -21.05
N ASP A 163 11.61 -2.11 -20.18
CA ASP A 163 10.17 -2.45 -20.10
C ASP A 163 9.91 -3.97 -20.12
N GLY A 164 10.73 -4.74 -19.39
CA GLY A 164 10.66 -6.20 -19.33
C GLY A 164 11.21 -6.95 -20.56
N ILE A 165 11.65 -6.26 -21.62
CA ILE A 165 12.25 -6.87 -22.82
C ILE A 165 13.76 -6.95 -22.65
N LYS A 166 14.35 -8.13 -22.81
CA LYS A 166 15.81 -8.32 -22.77
C LYS A 166 16.46 -7.70 -24.01
N LEU A 167 17.35 -6.73 -23.80
CA LEU A 167 18.07 -6.01 -24.85
C LEU A 167 19.54 -6.45 -24.96
N PHE A 168 20.13 -6.95 -23.87
CA PHE A 168 21.50 -7.44 -23.84
C PHE A 168 21.63 -8.67 -22.95
N ASP A 169 22.55 -9.55 -23.32
CA ASP A 169 22.98 -10.71 -22.55
C ASP A 169 24.47 -10.94 -22.86
N SER A 170 25.33 -10.93 -21.84
CA SER A 170 26.77 -11.13 -22.07
C SER A 170 27.15 -12.58 -22.39
N GLY A 171 26.26 -13.54 -22.10
CA GLY A 171 26.67 -14.92 -21.81
C GLY A 171 27.54 -15.00 -20.54
N LYS A 172 28.04 -16.20 -20.23
CA LYS A 172 28.95 -16.41 -19.10
C LYS A 172 30.21 -15.55 -19.31
N MET A 173 30.61 -14.86 -18.25
CA MET A 173 31.86 -14.11 -18.12
C MET A 173 32.59 -14.58 -16.87
N THR A 174 33.91 -14.52 -16.91
CA THR A 174 34.83 -14.84 -15.81
C THR A 174 35.83 -13.69 -15.63
N GLY A 175 36.58 -13.67 -14.53
CA GLY A 175 37.61 -12.63 -14.33
C GLY A 175 38.76 -12.63 -15.34
N ALA A 176 38.84 -13.64 -16.22
CA ALA A 176 39.81 -13.69 -17.32
C ALA A 176 39.31 -12.99 -18.61
N ASP A 177 38.02 -12.65 -18.67
CA ASP A 177 37.40 -12.06 -19.83
C ASP A 177 37.62 -10.54 -19.87
N GLN A 178 37.96 -10.03 -21.05
CA GLN A 178 37.95 -8.59 -21.29
C GLN A 178 36.54 -8.01 -21.09
N ALA A 179 36.47 -6.75 -20.64
CA ALA A 179 35.21 -6.03 -20.48
C ALA A 179 34.37 -6.09 -21.76
N LYS A 180 33.09 -6.44 -21.63
CA LYS A 180 32.12 -6.41 -22.74
C LYS A 180 31.35 -5.09 -22.70
N THR A 181 31.24 -4.43 -23.84
CA THR A 181 30.47 -3.18 -23.94
C THR A 181 28.99 -3.48 -24.22
N VAL A 182 28.13 -3.04 -23.31
CA VAL A 182 26.69 -2.87 -23.50
C VAL A 182 26.46 -1.57 -24.26
N ASN A 183 25.68 -1.64 -25.33
CA ASN A 183 25.26 -0.44 -26.06
C ASN A 183 23.88 -0.67 -26.69
N VAL A 184 22.82 -0.42 -25.91
CA VAL A 184 21.43 -0.77 -26.27
C VAL A 184 20.55 0.45 -26.49
N ASP A 185 19.59 0.33 -27.41
CA ASP A 185 18.56 1.35 -27.66
C ASP A 185 17.47 1.28 -26.59
N VAL A 186 17.23 2.39 -25.92
CA VAL A 186 16.18 2.55 -24.90
C VAL A 186 15.18 3.66 -25.27
N SER A 187 15.15 4.06 -26.54
CA SER A 187 14.26 5.10 -27.04
C SER A 187 12.80 4.78 -26.72
N GLY A 188 12.13 5.71 -26.04
CA GLY A 188 10.74 5.57 -25.62
C GLY A 188 10.48 4.56 -24.50
N ARG A 189 11.51 3.89 -23.98
CA ARG A 189 11.41 2.94 -22.87
C ARG A 189 11.26 3.67 -21.55
N LYS A 190 10.46 3.12 -20.64
CA LYS A 190 10.15 3.75 -19.35
C LYS A 190 10.97 3.17 -18.22
N GLU A 191 11.37 1.92 -18.31
CA GLU A 191 12.16 1.24 -17.30
C GLU A 191 13.46 0.69 -17.91
N LEU A 192 14.56 0.79 -17.17
CA LEU A 192 15.81 0.09 -17.43
C LEU A 192 16.11 -0.80 -16.23
N LYS A 193 16.34 -2.09 -16.46
CA LYS A 193 16.75 -3.04 -15.42
C LYS A 193 18.08 -3.69 -15.78
N LEU A 194 19.05 -3.50 -14.91
CA LEU A 194 20.38 -4.11 -14.94
C LEU A 194 20.36 -5.35 -14.04
N VAL A 195 20.81 -6.49 -14.54
CA VAL A 195 20.77 -7.77 -13.81
C VAL A 195 22.10 -8.48 -13.95
N VAL A 196 22.60 -9.04 -12.85
CA VAL A 196 23.73 -9.97 -12.84
C VAL A 196 23.23 -11.30 -12.27
N THR A 197 23.48 -12.40 -12.98
CA THR A 197 23.20 -13.75 -12.48
C THR A 197 24.47 -14.58 -12.30
N ASP A 198 24.44 -15.54 -11.38
CA ASP A 198 25.51 -16.43 -10.92
C ASP A 198 26.07 -17.45 -11.94
N ALA A 199 25.80 -17.25 -13.23
CA ALA A 199 26.16 -18.14 -14.34
C ALA A 199 25.91 -19.66 -14.14
N GLY A 200 25.09 -20.05 -13.16
CA GLY A 200 24.77 -21.43 -12.82
C GLY A 200 25.83 -22.19 -12.02
N ASP A 201 26.85 -21.54 -11.45
CA ASP A 201 27.89 -22.18 -10.64
C ASP A 201 28.01 -21.67 -9.20
N ASN A 202 26.94 -21.08 -8.66
CA ASN A 202 26.82 -20.42 -7.35
C ASN A 202 27.37 -18.97 -7.36
N ILE A 203 27.24 -18.27 -6.24
CA ILE A 203 27.58 -16.84 -6.17
C ILE A 203 29.03 -16.57 -5.73
N ASP A 204 29.83 -17.60 -5.46
CA ASP A 204 31.15 -17.44 -4.84
C ASP A 204 32.03 -16.55 -5.72
N TYR A 205 32.55 -15.45 -5.15
CA TYR A 205 33.43 -14.49 -5.84
C TYR A 205 32.77 -13.74 -7.01
N ASP A 206 31.44 -13.65 -7.08
CA ASP A 206 30.71 -12.99 -8.16
C ASP A 206 30.62 -11.46 -8.01
N HIS A 207 31.76 -10.83 -7.74
CA HIS A 207 31.90 -9.38 -7.69
C HIS A 207 31.91 -8.85 -9.12
N ALA A 208 30.87 -8.11 -9.48
CA ALA A 208 30.55 -7.74 -10.84
C ALA A 208 30.41 -6.22 -10.97
N ASP A 209 30.98 -5.69 -12.05
CA ASP A 209 31.06 -4.26 -12.29
C ASP A 209 30.23 -3.84 -13.51
N TRP A 210 29.46 -2.77 -13.31
CA TRP A 210 28.87 -1.97 -14.39
C TRP A 210 29.71 -0.69 -14.57
N GLY A 211 30.83 -0.81 -15.28
CA GLY A 211 31.78 0.28 -15.50
C GLY A 211 31.27 1.31 -16.51
N GLY A 212 31.24 2.58 -16.15
CA GLY A 212 30.87 3.65 -17.08
C GLY A 212 29.37 3.73 -17.41
N ALA A 213 28.51 3.17 -16.56
CA ALA A 213 27.07 3.08 -16.80
C ALA A 213 26.45 4.48 -17.03
N VAL A 214 25.95 4.74 -18.23
CA VAL A 214 25.47 6.07 -18.66
C VAL A 214 24.23 5.96 -19.55
N LEU A 215 23.26 6.86 -19.33
CA LEU A 215 22.16 7.13 -20.24
C LEU A 215 22.54 8.28 -21.17
N VAL A 216 22.30 8.12 -22.46
CA VAL A 216 22.74 9.04 -23.51
C VAL A 216 21.53 9.66 -24.22
N ASP A 217 21.70 10.91 -24.65
CA ASP A 217 20.72 11.70 -25.39
C ASP A 217 19.36 11.80 -24.67
N CYS A 218 19.39 12.09 -23.37
CA CYS A 218 18.18 12.33 -22.59
C CYS A 218 17.58 13.70 -22.93
N ASN A 219 16.33 13.71 -23.37
CA ASN A 219 15.57 14.92 -23.62
C ASN A 219 14.60 15.18 -22.46
N VAL A 220 15.02 16.04 -21.54
CA VAL A 220 14.20 16.44 -20.39
C VAL A 220 13.67 17.85 -20.65
N SER A 221 12.57 17.96 -21.40
CA SER A 221 11.89 19.26 -21.51
C SER A 221 11.41 19.67 -20.12
N SER A 222 11.85 20.83 -19.62
CA SER A 222 11.38 21.42 -18.37
C SER A 222 9.92 21.83 -18.51
N LYS A 223 9.01 20.89 -18.22
CA LYS A 223 7.59 21.14 -18.02
C LYS A 223 7.32 21.11 -16.51
N PRO A 224 6.46 21.98 -15.95
CA PRO A 224 6.19 22.00 -14.51
C PRO A 224 5.79 20.62 -14.03
N THR A 225 6.23 20.29 -12.80
CA THR A 225 5.91 19.09 -12.04
C THR A 225 4.55 18.51 -12.42
N PRO A 226 4.45 17.26 -12.87
CA PRO A 226 3.16 16.64 -13.08
C PRO A 226 2.40 16.68 -11.74
N PRO A 227 1.16 17.20 -11.69
CA PRO A 227 0.34 17.02 -10.52
C PRO A 227 0.22 15.53 -10.22
N ALA A 228 0.02 15.18 -8.94
CA ALA A 228 -0.40 13.85 -8.50
C ALA A 228 -1.37 13.26 -9.54
N PRO A 229 -1.24 11.97 -9.92
CA PRO A 229 -1.96 11.41 -11.06
C PRO A 229 -3.39 11.91 -11.01
N ALA A 230 -3.75 12.69 -12.03
CA ALA A 230 -5.08 13.24 -12.12
C ALA A 230 -6.04 12.04 -11.97
N PRO A 231 -7.14 12.18 -11.21
CA PRO A 231 -8.21 11.20 -11.29
C PRO A 231 -8.48 10.94 -12.76
N THR A 232 -8.64 9.67 -13.13
CA THR A 232 -9.26 9.31 -14.41
C THR A 232 -10.41 10.28 -14.61
N PRO A 233 -10.42 11.08 -15.68
CA PRO A 233 -11.45 12.08 -15.84
C PRO A 233 -12.81 11.40 -15.66
N PRO A 234 -13.79 12.04 -15.00
CA PRO A 234 -15.17 11.57 -15.12
C PRO A 234 -15.42 11.37 -16.62
N PRO A 235 -16.20 10.35 -17.02
CA PRO A 235 -16.27 9.94 -18.40
C PRO A 235 -16.51 11.19 -19.22
N SER A 236 -15.74 11.34 -20.30
CA SER A 236 -15.98 12.36 -21.31
C SER A 236 -17.48 12.53 -21.47
N ASN A 237 -17.99 13.76 -21.62
CA ASN A 237 -19.41 14.12 -21.72
C ASN A 237 -20.24 13.36 -22.81
N ASN A 238 -19.72 12.27 -23.38
CA ASN A 238 -20.25 11.40 -24.42
C ASN A 238 -20.78 10.03 -23.94
N VAL A 239 -20.80 9.69 -22.63
CA VAL A 239 -21.45 8.44 -22.17
C VAL A 239 -22.97 8.62 -22.14
N LYS A 240 -23.69 7.88 -22.99
CA LYS A 240 -25.15 7.80 -22.98
C LYS A 240 -25.61 6.77 -21.94
N TYR A 241 -26.40 7.21 -20.97
CA TYR A 241 -26.97 6.38 -19.92
C TYR A 241 -28.40 5.95 -20.25
N SER A 242 -28.74 4.72 -19.88
CA SER A 242 -30.11 4.22 -19.78
C SER A 242 -30.61 4.38 -18.35
N GLY A 243 -31.92 4.35 -18.15
CA GLY A 243 -32.49 4.33 -16.80
C GLY A 243 -32.15 3.06 -16.00
N PRO A 244 -32.66 2.94 -14.76
CA PRO A 244 -32.34 1.83 -13.87
C PRO A 244 -32.61 0.45 -14.50
N LEU A 245 -31.71 -0.50 -14.25
CA LEU A 245 -31.85 -1.90 -14.69
C LEU A 245 -32.29 -2.79 -13.53
N VAL A 246 -33.23 -3.69 -13.77
CA VAL A 246 -33.57 -4.79 -12.85
C VAL A 246 -33.15 -6.12 -13.46
N ILE A 247 -32.22 -6.80 -12.80
CA ILE A 247 -31.70 -8.11 -13.21
C ILE A 247 -32.49 -9.20 -12.48
N THR A 248 -33.25 -10.01 -13.23
CA THR A 248 -34.10 -11.10 -12.69
C THR A 248 -33.62 -12.50 -13.04
N LYS A 249 -32.56 -12.62 -13.84
CA LYS A 249 -31.94 -13.89 -14.26
C LYS A 249 -30.43 -13.77 -14.22
N GLY A 250 -29.74 -14.88 -14.06
CA GLY A 250 -28.28 -14.95 -14.12
C GLY A 250 -27.77 -14.65 -15.53
N GLY A 251 -26.50 -14.29 -15.61
CA GLY A 251 -25.84 -13.96 -16.86
C GLY A 251 -24.89 -12.76 -16.75
N THR A 252 -24.33 -12.38 -17.90
CA THR A 252 -23.41 -11.25 -18.02
C THR A 252 -24.12 -10.03 -18.58
N TYR A 253 -23.97 -8.90 -17.89
CA TYR A 253 -24.60 -7.62 -18.20
C TYR A 253 -23.52 -6.58 -18.48
N ARG A 254 -23.71 -5.84 -19.57
CA ARG A 254 -22.87 -4.70 -19.98
C ARG A 254 -23.77 -3.53 -20.35
N GLY A 255 -23.37 -2.33 -20.00
CA GLY A 255 -24.16 -1.14 -20.29
C GLY A 255 -23.88 0.03 -19.35
N ASN A 256 -24.55 1.14 -19.64
CA ASN A 256 -24.44 2.36 -18.87
C ASN A 256 -25.79 2.65 -18.24
N TRP A 257 -25.89 2.65 -16.91
CA TRP A 257 -27.15 2.82 -16.19
C TRP A 257 -27.07 3.96 -15.20
N GLU A 258 -28.14 4.74 -15.12
CA GLU A 258 -28.25 5.82 -14.17
C GLU A 258 -29.56 5.78 -13.37
N SER A 259 -29.49 6.28 -12.13
CA SER A 259 -30.67 6.60 -11.34
C SER A 259 -30.59 8.01 -10.77
N MET A 260 -31.55 8.85 -11.14
CA MET A 260 -31.72 10.19 -10.58
C MET A 260 -32.64 10.21 -9.34
N ASP A 261 -33.26 9.08 -9.00
CA ASP A 261 -34.04 8.92 -7.77
C ASP A 261 -33.14 8.32 -6.68
N PRO A 262 -32.92 9.03 -5.55
CA PRO A 262 -32.05 8.52 -4.48
C PRO A 262 -32.56 7.23 -3.82
N ASN A 263 -33.83 6.85 -4.02
CA ASN A 263 -34.40 5.62 -3.46
C ASN A 263 -34.34 4.43 -4.44
N VAL A 264 -33.96 4.66 -5.70
CA VAL A 264 -33.89 3.62 -6.74
C VAL A 264 -32.43 3.39 -7.09
N PRO A 265 -31.91 2.14 -7.03
CA PRO A 265 -30.55 1.89 -7.44
C PRO A 265 -30.39 1.95 -8.97
N ALA A 266 -29.19 2.25 -9.47
CA ALA A 266 -28.94 2.20 -10.92
C ALA A 266 -29.07 0.76 -11.48
N VAL A 267 -28.70 -0.25 -10.69
CA VAL A 267 -28.92 -1.67 -10.98
C VAL A 267 -29.48 -2.37 -9.73
N TYR A 268 -30.61 -3.05 -9.87
CA TYR A 268 -31.19 -3.92 -8.85
C TYR A 268 -31.05 -5.40 -9.27
N VAL A 269 -30.22 -6.16 -8.56
CA VAL A 269 -30.12 -7.62 -8.69
C VAL A 269 -31.21 -8.30 -7.85
N LYS A 270 -32.18 -8.92 -8.53
CA LYS A 270 -33.31 -9.68 -7.96
C LYS A 270 -33.26 -11.16 -8.37
N THR A 271 -32.09 -11.77 -8.25
CA THR A 271 -31.89 -13.20 -8.48
C THR A 271 -30.72 -13.70 -7.64
N SER A 272 -30.74 -14.98 -7.29
CA SER A 272 -29.62 -15.69 -6.66
C SER A 272 -28.77 -16.46 -7.67
N GLU A 273 -29.18 -16.50 -8.94
CA GLU A 273 -28.36 -17.01 -10.03
C GLU A 273 -27.08 -16.16 -10.18
N PRO A 274 -25.97 -16.73 -10.68
CA PRO A 274 -24.74 -15.97 -10.91
C PRO A 274 -24.95 -14.80 -11.88
N VAL A 275 -24.59 -13.60 -11.44
CA VAL A 275 -24.65 -12.36 -12.23
C VAL A 275 -23.25 -11.78 -12.35
N VAL A 276 -22.88 -11.38 -13.58
CA VAL A 276 -21.66 -10.62 -13.86
C VAL A 276 -22.06 -9.27 -14.44
N ILE A 277 -21.63 -8.17 -13.83
CA ILE A 277 -21.69 -6.82 -14.41
C ILE A 277 -20.27 -6.46 -14.80
N GLU A 278 -20.02 -6.15 -16.07
CA GLU A 278 -18.67 -5.79 -16.48
C GLU A 278 -18.59 -4.78 -17.62
N GLY A 279 -17.50 -4.01 -17.68
CA GLY A 279 -17.31 -3.01 -18.73
C GLY A 279 -18.40 -1.94 -18.71
N SER A 280 -18.94 -1.64 -17.53
CA SER A 280 -20.14 -0.84 -17.35
C SER A 280 -19.85 0.52 -16.74
N ASN A 281 -20.73 1.49 -17.00
CA ASN A 281 -20.71 2.79 -16.32
C ASN A 281 -22.00 2.96 -15.51
N LEU A 282 -21.86 3.18 -14.20
CA LEU A 282 -22.98 3.36 -13.29
C LEU A 282 -22.88 4.74 -12.66
N ARG A 283 -24.01 5.42 -12.54
CA ARG A 283 -24.06 6.65 -11.74
C ARG A 283 -25.42 6.82 -11.09
N GLY A 284 -25.48 7.49 -9.95
CA GLY A 284 -26.78 7.74 -9.35
C GLY A 284 -26.76 8.43 -8.01
N ARG A 285 -27.94 8.92 -7.64
CA ARG A 285 -28.22 9.60 -6.37
C ARG A 285 -28.39 8.64 -5.19
N GLY A 286 -28.78 7.40 -5.48
CA GLY A 286 -28.90 6.29 -4.53
C GLY A 286 -27.78 5.28 -4.71
N HIS A 287 -28.00 4.04 -4.26
CA HIS A 287 -27.04 2.95 -4.47
C HIS A 287 -26.78 2.73 -5.97
N LEU A 288 -25.56 2.44 -6.39
CA LEU A 288 -25.32 2.10 -7.80
C LEU A 288 -25.79 0.68 -8.08
N ILE A 289 -25.40 -0.26 -7.23
CA ILE A 289 -25.85 -1.65 -7.31
C ILE A 289 -26.45 -2.05 -5.97
N ARG A 290 -27.67 -2.60 -5.99
CA ARG A 290 -28.31 -3.18 -4.80
C ARG A 290 -28.75 -4.60 -5.10
N GLY A 291 -28.63 -5.49 -4.13
CA GLY A 291 -29.20 -6.83 -4.24
C GLY A 291 -29.32 -7.56 -2.91
N TRP A 292 -30.16 -8.59 -2.92
CA TRP A 292 -30.42 -9.48 -1.79
C TRP A 292 -30.25 -10.92 -2.27
N LYS A 293 -29.64 -11.80 -1.46
CA LYS A 293 -29.34 -13.20 -1.86
C LYS A 293 -28.49 -13.31 -3.12
N VAL A 294 -27.46 -12.46 -3.24
CA VAL A 294 -26.72 -12.30 -4.49
C VAL A 294 -25.54 -13.26 -4.66
N ASN A 295 -25.35 -13.73 -5.91
CA ASN A 295 -24.09 -14.27 -6.41
C ASN A 295 -23.59 -13.33 -7.51
N LEU A 296 -22.73 -12.38 -7.15
CA LEU A 296 -22.43 -11.21 -7.98
C LEU A 296 -20.93 -11.04 -8.23
N THR A 297 -20.56 -10.83 -9.49
CA THR A 297 -19.26 -10.29 -9.88
C THR A 297 -19.47 -8.93 -10.54
N VAL A 298 -18.76 -7.91 -10.08
CA VAL A 298 -18.69 -6.60 -10.73
C VAL A 298 -17.23 -6.34 -11.08
N ARG A 299 -16.92 -6.17 -12.36
CA ARG A 299 -15.54 -5.97 -12.79
C ARG A 299 -15.36 -4.98 -13.92
N ASN A 300 -14.18 -4.39 -14.03
CA ASN A 300 -13.83 -3.47 -15.12
C ASN A 300 -14.92 -2.41 -15.35
N SER A 301 -15.52 -1.88 -14.29
CA SER A 301 -16.65 -0.95 -14.38
C SER A 301 -16.36 0.35 -13.62
N ASN A 302 -17.03 1.44 -14.02
CA ASN A 302 -16.93 2.75 -13.38
C ASN A 302 -18.21 3.07 -12.62
N GLY A 303 -18.10 3.58 -11.40
CA GLY A 303 -19.22 4.00 -10.56
C GLY A 303 -19.08 5.41 -10.04
N TYR A 304 -20.11 6.24 -10.22
CA TYR A 304 -20.12 7.64 -9.77
C TYR A 304 -21.31 7.92 -8.86
N GLY A 305 -21.05 8.15 -7.57
CA GLY A 305 -22.04 8.63 -6.63
C GLY A 305 -22.38 10.09 -6.90
N MET A 306 -23.67 10.41 -6.86
CA MET A 306 -24.18 11.77 -6.99
C MET A 306 -24.71 12.26 -5.65
N ASN A 307 -24.67 13.58 -5.46
CA ASN A 307 -25.42 14.21 -4.37
C ASN A 307 -26.91 13.81 -4.49
N PRO A 308 -27.54 13.28 -3.42
CA PRO A 308 -28.96 12.91 -3.44
C PRO A 308 -29.91 14.05 -3.80
N ASN A 309 -29.47 15.30 -3.58
CA ASN A 309 -30.31 16.51 -3.67
C ASN A 309 -31.59 16.40 -2.82
N VAL A 310 -31.48 15.73 -1.68
CA VAL A 310 -32.52 15.61 -0.66
C VAL A 310 -31.89 15.92 0.69
N TYR A 311 -32.43 16.93 1.37
CA TYR A 311 -31.90 17.41 2.64
C TYR A 311 -31.68 16.26 3.64
N GLY A 312 -30.48 16.18 4.21
CA GLY A 312 -30.11 15.20 5.22
C GLY A 312 -29.78 13.80 4.71
N GLN A 313 -29.99 13.49 3.41
CA GLN A 313 -29.58 12.23 2.80
C GLN A 313 -28.11 12.25 2.38
N TYR A 314 -27.51 11.09 2.15
CA TYR A 314 -26.11 10.93 1.72
C TYR A 314 -26.05 10.02 0.48
N ALA A 315 -24.93 10.05 -0.25
CA ALA A 315 -24.77 9.29 -1.48
C ALA A 315 -24.88 7.77 -1.24
N GLY A 316 -25.39 7.03 -2.22
CA GLY A 316 -25.50 5.58 -2.08
C GLY A 316 -24.17 4.83 -2.25
N ARG A 317 -24.19 3.57 -1.80
CA ARG A 317 -23.08 2.61 -1.93
C ARG A 317 -22.79 2.33 -3.41
N PHE A 318 -21.53 2.04 -3.77
CA PHE A 318 -21.18 1.42 -5.05
C PHE A 318 -21.90 0.06 -5.16
N ILE A 319 -21.81 -0.77 -4.12
CA ILE A 319 -22.58 -2.02 -3.98
C ILE A 319 -23.16 -2.08 -2.57
N ALA A 320 -24.48 -2.29 -2.46
CA ALA A 320 -25.16 -2.68 -1.23
C ALA A 320 -25.73 -4.09 -1.40
N ALA A 321 -25.05 -5.07 -0.80
CA ALA A 321 -25.39 -6.48 -0.92
C ALA A 321 -25.76 -7.08 0.45
N GLU A 322 -26.88 -7.78 0.50
CA GLU A 322 -27.38 -8.43 1.71
C GLU A 322 -27.62 -9.93 1.45
N GLU A 323 -27.42 -10.77 2.47
CA GLU A 323 -27.51 -12.23 2.41
C GLU A 323 -26.67 -12.85 1.27
N VAL A 324 -25.39 -12.47 1.19
CA VAL A 324 -24.55 -12.74 0.02
C VAL A 324 -24.17 -14.22 -0.11
N TYR A 325 -24.30 -14.80 -1.31
CA TYR A 325 -23.75 -16.13 -1.63
C TYR A 325 -22.33 -16.04 -2.14
N ASN A 326 -22.00 -15.05 -2.96
CA ASN A 326 -20.65 -14.79 -3.46
C ASN A 326 -20.59 -13.34 -3.96
N LEU A 327 -19.48 -12.66 -3.69
CA LEU A 327 -19.25 -11.30 -4.17
C LEU A 327 -17.81 -11.15 -4.66
N ARG A 328 -17.65 -10.70 -5.90
CA ARG A 328 -16.35 -10.29 -6.45
C ARG A 328 -16.46 -8.87 -6.98
N VAL A 329 -15.60 -7.98 -6.50
CA VAL A 329 -15.51 -6.57 -6.90
C VAL A 329 -14.08 -6.33 -7.35
N GLU A 330 -13.86 -6.42 -8.66
CA GLU A 330 -12.51 -6.54 -9.23
C GLU A 330 -12.24 -5.43 -10.27
N ASN A 331 -11.11 -4.73 -10.19
CA ASN A 331 -10.72 -3.79 -11.25
C ASN A 331 -11.77 -2.71 -11.55
N ASN A 332 -12.48 -2.18 -10.54
CA ASN A 332 -13.47 -1.13 -10.75
C ASN A 332 -12.92 0.24 -10.37
N TYR A 333 -13.51 1.28 -10.95
CA TYR A 333 -13.37 2.65 -10.49
C TYR A 333 -14.62 3.05 -9.71
N MET A 334 -14.46 3.69 -8.56
CA MET A 334 -15.58 4.27 -7.82
C MET A 334 -15.24 5.64 -7.25
N GLU A 335 -16.10 6.62 -7.49
CA GLU A 335 -15.93 7.99 -6.99
C GLU A 335 -17.20 8.53 -6.36
N GLY A 336 -17.10 9.20 -5.20
CA GLY A 336 -18.22 9.90 -4.57
C GLY A 336 -19.35 8.98 -4.07
N THR A 337 -19.14 7.66 -4.12
CA THR A 337 -20.05 6.66 -3.55
C THR A 337 -19.78 6.48 -2.06
N THR A 338 -20.61 5.69 -1.38
CA THR A 338 -20.34 5.25 -0.01
C THR A 338 -19.70 3.86 0.06
N GLY A 339 -19.03 3.39 -1.00
CA GLY A 339 -18.24 2.16 -1.01
C GLY A 339 -19.04 0.87 -1.16
N VAL A 340 -18.48 -0.25 -0.71
CA VAL A 340 -19.04 -1.61 -0.79
C VAL A 340 -19.53 -2.04 0.59
N TYR A 341 -20.80 -2.41 0.68
CA TYR A 341 -21.44 -2.92 1.88
C TYR A 341 -21.90 -4.35 1.67
N VAL A 342 -21.48 -5.24 2.58
CA VAL A 342 -21.94 -6.62 2.67
C VAL A 342 -22.54 -6.85 4.05
N ASN A 343 -23.81 -7.27 4.08
CA ASN A 343 -24.49 -7.69 5.30
C ASN A 343 -24.85 -9.17 5.20
N GLN A 344 -24.27 -10.00 6.07
CA GLN A 344 -24.46 -11.46 6.11
C GLN A 344 -23.96 -12.20 4.87
N PHE A 345 -23.46 -13.42 5.10
CA PHE A 345 -22.97 -14.31 4.05
C PHE A 345 -23.55 -15.71 4.20
N TYR A 346 -24.25 -16.18 3.18
CA TYR A 346 -24.95 -17.48 3.13
C TYR A 346 -24.30 -18.48 2.16
N GLY A 347 -23.23 -18.09 1.47
CA GLY A 347 -22.48 -18.99 0.60
C GLY A 347 -21.97 -20.23 1.34
N LYS A 348 -22.12 -21.40 0.71
CA LYS A 348 -21.64 -22.70 1.21
C LYS A 348 -20.94 -23.54 0.14
N GLY A 349 -21.03 -23.14 -1.13
CA GLY A 349 -20.39 -23.82 -2.25
C GLY A 349 -18.89 -23.58 -2.30
N SER A 350 -18.15 -24.51 -2.92
CA SER A 350 -16.71 -24.35 -3.15
C SER A 350 -16.42 -23.07 -3.93
N GLY A 351 -15.48 -22.26 -3.44
CA GLY A 351 -15.08 -21.00 -4.07
C GLY A 351 -16.02 -19.80 -3.88
N GLN A 352 -17.15 -19.97 -3.18
CA GLN A 352 -18.02 -18.86 -2.78
C GLN A 352 -17.38 -18.07 -1.65
N THR A 353 -17.14 -16.77 -1.88
CA THR A 353 -16.50 -15.90 -0.89
C THR A 353 -16.76 -14.42 -1.19
N VAL A 354 -16.06 -13.52 -0.51
CA VAL A 354 -16.02 -12.08 -0.80
C VAL A 354 -14.61 -11.68 -1.22
N LYS A 355 -14.45 -11.18 -2.45
CA LYS A 355 -13.20 -10.58 -2.94
C LYS A 355 -13.43 -9.14 -3.37
N ILE A 356 -12.61 -8.23 -2.87
CA ILE A 356 -12.63 -6.81 -3.23
C ILE A 356 -11.19 -6.44 -3.59
N VAL A 357 -10.85 -6.52 -4.86
CA VAL A 357 -9.45 -6.47 -5.31
C VAL A 357 -9.22 -5.51 -6.46
N ARG A 358 -8.06 -4.83 -6.46
CA ARG A 358 -7.57 -4.00 -7.57
C ARG A 358 -8.51 -2.86 -7.98
N ASN A 359 -9.32 -2.35 -7.05
CA ASN A 359 -10.20 -1.22 -7.34
C ASN A 359 -9.46 0.12 -7.17
N SER A 360 -9.81 1.10 -8.00
CA SER A 360 -9.47 2.51 -7.85
C SER A 360 -10.63 3.24 -7.18
N VAL A 361 -10.39 3.83 -6.02
CA VAL A 361 -11.43 4.37 -5.15
C VAL A 361 -11.08 5.82 -4.82
N LYS A 362 -12.03 6.71 -5.04
CA LYS A 362 -11.86 8.13 -4.80
C LYS A 362 -13.01 8.72 -3.98
N ASN A 363 -12.69 9.43 -2.92
CA ASN A 363 -13.63 10.23 -2.14
C ASN A 363 -14.90 9.45 -1.70
N ILE A 364 -14.75 8.52 -0.76
CA ILE A 364 -15.89 7.82 -0.15
C ILE A 364 -16.67 8.79 0.75
N ASP A 365 -17.89 9.14 0.33
CA ASP A 365 -18.53 10.36 0.83
C ASP A 365 -19.80 10.10 1.65
N GLY A 366 -19.68 10.17 2.98
CA GLY A 366 -20.79 10.12 3.91
C GLY A 366 -21.45 11.46 4.19
N ARG A 367 -21.00 12.57 3.60
CA ARG A 367 -21.58 13.90 3.88
C ARG A 367 -23.04 13.96 3.50
N LYS A 368 -23.84 14.61 4.34
CA LYS A 368 -25.27 14.80 4.11
C LYS A 368 -25.52 15.97 3.16
N SER A 369 -26.45 15.81 2.23
CA SER A 369 -26.90 16.80 1.28
C SER A 369 -27.68 17.93 1.95
N ASP A 370 -27.54 19.15 1.44
CA ASP A 370 -28.37 20.30 1.80
C ASP A 370 -29.68 20.40 0.98
N GLY A 371 -29.91 19.47 0.05
CA GLY A 371 -31.06 19.46 -0.85
C GLY A 371 -30.91 20.36 -2.10
N LYS A 372 -29.76 21.05 -2.27
CA LYS A 372 -29.51 22.04 -3.33
C LYS A 372 -28.20 21.78 -4.09
N GLY A 373 -27.69 20.56 -4.02
CA GLY A 373 -26.40 20.17 -4.65
C GLY A 373 -25.17 20.39 -3.77
N GLY A 374 -25.34 20.99 -2.59
CA GLY A 374 -24.29 21.17 -1.59
C GLY A 374 -24.34 20.13 -0.48
N TYR A 375 -23.51 20.36 0.54
CA TYR A 375 -23.35 19.46 1.69
C TYR A 375 -23.50 20.23 3.00
N LEU A 376 -24.10 19.58 3.99
CA LEU A 376 -24.17 20.03 5.37
C LEU A 376 -22.84 19.74 6.09
N ASN A 377 -22.60 20.42 7.22
CA ASN A 377 -21.58 20.01 8.19
C ASN A 377 -22.07 18.82 9.03
N ALA A 378 -22.53 17.75 8.37
CA ALA A 378 -23.04 16.55 8.98
C ALA A 378 -22.76 15.35 8.07
N ARG A 379 -22.49 14.18 8.67
CA ARG A 379 -22.19 12.95 7.93
C ARG A 379 -23.01 11.77 8.42
N TYR A 380 -23.13 10.76 7.57
CA TYR A 380 -23.44 9.39 7.93
C TYR A 380 -22.15 8.57 7.94
N LEU A 381 -22.08 7.57 8.80
CA LEU A 381 -20.89 6.72 8.93
C LEU A 381 -20.88 5.70 7.79
N VAL A 382 -19.86 5.77 6.96
CA VAL A 382 -19.71 4.98 5.73
C VAL A 382 -18.27 4.52 5.60
N GLN A 383 -18.03 3.56 4.72
CA GLN A 383 -16.74 2.91 4.58
C GLN A 383 -16.46 2.62 3.11
N PHE A 384 -15.19 2.55 2.71
CA PHE A 384 -14.87 1.96 1.41
C PHE A 384 -15.32 0.49 1.40
N VAL A 385 -14.95 -0.28 2.42
CA VAL A 385 -15.46 -1.66 2.62
C VAL A 385 -16.04 -1.78 4.02
N GLN A 386 -17.30 -2.21 4.08
CA GLN A 386 -17.93 -2.66 5.30
C GLN A 386 -18.40 -4.09 5.11
N LEU A 387 -17.76 -5.02 5.82
CA LEU A 387 -18.29 -6.37 6.02
C LEU A 387 -18.99 -6.38 7.38
N ALA A 388 -20.25 -6.76 7.39
CA ALA A 388 -21.07 -6.81 8.58
C ALA A 388 -21.70 -8.20 8.74
N LYS A 389 -21.43 -8.85 9.86
CA LYS A 389 -22.00 -10.17 10.21
C LYS A 389 -21.63 -11.25 9.18
N VAL A 390 -20.41 -11.18 8.65
CA VAL A 390 -19.84 -12.13 7.70
C VAL A 390 -18.93 -13.08 8.49
N SER A 391 -19.49 -14.16 9.03
CA SER A 391 -18.78 -15.01 9.99
C SER A 391 -18.42 -16.38 9.41
N ASN A 392 -17.23 -16.87 9.76
CA ASN A 392 -16.72 -18.19 9.36
C ASN A 392 -16.66 -18.40 7.85
N VAL A 393 -16.22 -17.39 7.11
CA VAL A 393 -16.17 -17.43 5.64
C VAL A 393 -14.73 -17.61 5.16
N PRO A 394 -14.39 -18.71 4.47
CA PRO A 394 -13.06 -18.91 3.92
C PRO A 394 -12.83 -18.03 2.67
N GLY A 395 -11.57 -17.72 2.39
CA GLY A 395 -11.12 -17.13 1.14
C GLY A 395 -11.44 -15.65 0.93
N ILE A 396 -11.85 -14.92 1.99
CA ILE A 396 -12.09 -13.48 1.88
C ILE A 396 -10.77 -12.76 1.64
N GLU A 397 -10.77 -11.85 0.67
CA GLU A 397 -9.59 -11.10 0.26
C GLU A 397 -9.96 -9.65 -0.07
N ILE A 398 -9.31 -8.70 0.60
CA ILE A 398 -9.39 -7.27 0.31
C ILE A 398 -7.98 -6.80 -0.01
N ALA A 399 -7.63 -6.73 -1.30
CA ALA A 399 -6.23 -6.56 -1.69
C ALA A 399 -6.01 -5.66 -2.90
N TRP A 400 -4.84 -5.02 -2.95
CA TRP A 400 -4.41 -4.25 -4.12
C TRP A 400 -5.35 -3.09 -4.50
N ASN A 401 -6.18 -2.61 -3.57
CA ASN A 401 -7.05 -1.46 -3.81
C ASN A 401 -6.26 -0.16 -3.59
N GLN A 402 -6.51 0.83 -4.44
CA GLN A 402 -6.07 2.20 -4.24
C GLN A 402 -7.24 3.03 -3.73
N VAL A 403 -7.14 3.58 -2.53
CA VAL A 403 -8.17 4.41 -1.90
C VAL A 403 -7.59 5.77 -1.58
N ILE A 404 -8.14 6.82 -2.18
CA ILE A 404 -7.71 8.20 -1.96
C ILE A 404 -8.93 9.06 -1.62
N ASN A 405 -8.97 9.53 -0.38
CA ASN A 405 -9.97 10.48 0.12
C ASN A 405 -9.31 11.86 0.28
N GLU A 406 -9.79 12.85 -0.44
CA GLU A 406 -9.27 14.22 -0.38
C GLU A 406 -10.00 15.03 0.72
N PRO A 407 -9.29 15.86 1.52
CA PRO A 407 -9.93 16.74 2.50
C PRO A 407 -11.01 17.63 1.87
N GLY A 408 -12.16 17.75 2.54
CA GLY A 408 -13.28 18.56 2.06
C GLY A 408 -14.02 18.01 0.82
N LYS A 409 -13.61 16.84 0.28
CA LYS A 409 -14.30 16.16 -0.84
C LYS A 409 -15.05 14.91 -0.42
N SER A 410 -14.84 14.44 0.80
CA SER A 410 -15.46 13.24 1.35
C SER A 410 -15.49 13.31 2.88
N SER A 411 -16.29 12.47 3.51
CA SER A 411 -16.19 12.20 4.94
C SER A 411 -16.75 10.82 5.27
N LEU A 412 -15.87 9.82 5.23
CA LEU A 412 -16.14 8.44 5.66
C LEU A 412 -15.81 8.25 7.14
N GLU A 413 -16.15 7.09 7.71
CA GLU A 413 -15.61 6.62 8.97
C GLU A 413 -14.31 5.85 8.72
N GLU A 414 -14.28 4.52 8.75
CA GLU A 414 -13.10 3.77 8.34
C GLU A 414 -13.08 3.50 6.84
N ASN A 415 -11.88 3.37 6.27
CA ASN A 415 -11.75 2.85 4.92
C ASN A 415 -12.19 1.39 4.87
N ILE A 416 -11.73 0.56 5.81
CA ILE A 416 -12.14 -0.85 5.91
C ILE A 416 -12.61 -1.13 7.33
N ASN A 417 -13.85 -1.60 7.49
CA ASN A 417 -14.41 -2.02 8.77
C ASN A 417 -14.94 -3.46 8.69
N LEU A 418 -14.55 -4.26 9.68
CA LEU A 418 -15.03 -5.63 9.90
C LEU A 418 -15.90 -5.69 11.16
N TYR A 419 -17.21 -5.50 10.99
CA TYR A 419 -18.19 -5.57 12.07
C TYR A 419 -18.68 -7.02 12.24
N SER A 420 -18.43 -7.65 13.39
CA SER A 420 -18.77 -9.05 13.69
C SER A 420 -18.45 -9.98 12.52
N THR A 421 -17.23 -9.88 12.01
CA THR A 421 -16.81 -10.55 10.77
C THR A 421 -15.57 -11.41 11.04
N SER A 422 -15.60 -12.65 10.55
CA SER A 422 -14.53 -13.61 10.77
C SER A 422 -14.25 -14.51 9.57
N GLY A 423 -12.96 -14.82 9.40
CA GLY A 423 -12.51 -15.91 8.55
C GLY A 423 -12.67 -17.24 9.26
N THR A 424 -11.89 -18.22 8.84
CA THR A 424 -11.74 -19.51 9.52
C THR A 424 -10.30 -19.69 9.98
N SER A 425 -10.03 -20.60 10.91
CA SER A 425 -8.67 -20.89 11.37
C SER A 425 -7.75 -21.36 10.23
N SER A 426 -8.28 -22.11 9.27
CA SER A 426 -7.55 -22.60 8.08
C SER A 426 -7.59 -21.66 6.87
N SER A 427 -8.42 -20.61 6.92
CA SER A 427 -8.57 -19.63 5.83
C SER A 427 -8.99 -18.30 6.42
N ARG A 428 -7.97 -17.58 6.89
CA ARG A 428 -8.08 -16.28 7.56
C ARG A 428 -8.37 -15.20 6.53
N ILE A 429 -9.13 -14.16 6.90
CA ILE A 429 -9.39 -13.01 6.01
C ILE A 429 -8.06 -12.34 5.69
N GLN A 430 -7.77 -12.11 4.41
CA GLN A 430 -6.55 -11.47 3.95
C GLN A 430 -6.83 -10.02 3.57
N ILE A 431 -6.20 -9.06 4.24
CA ILE A 431 -6.26 -7.63 3.89
C ILE A 431 -4.84 -7.15 3.60
N HIS A 432 -4.46 -7.04 2.33
CA HIS A 432 -3.07 -6.78 2.00
C HIS A 432 -2.82 -5.95 0.76
N ASP A 433 -1.63 -5.33 0.71
CA ASP A 433 -1.16 -4.56 -0.44
C ASP A 433 -2.13 -3.48 -0.90
N ASN A 434 -2.97 -2.96 0.00
CA ASN A 434 -3.81 -1.81 -0.29
C ASN A 434 -3.02 -0.52 -0.05
N TYR A 435 -3.29 0.49 -0.88
CA TYR A 435 -2.96 1.88 -0.57
C TYR A 435 -4.20 2.58 -0.06
N ILE A 436 -4.15 3.07 1.17
CA ILE A 436 -5.25 3.78 1.81
C ILE A 436 -4.75 5.15 2.21
N GLN A 437 -5.27 6.20 1.57
CA GLN A 437 -4.98 7.57 1.90
C GLN A 437 -6.23 8.32 2.33
N GLY A 438 -6.15 8.94 3.50
CA GLY A 438 -7.16 9.86 3.96
C GLY A 438 -8.37 9.17 4.59
N ALA A 439 -8.88 9.86 5.60
CA ALA A 439 -10.20 9.70 6.20
C ALA A 439 -10.37 10.99 6.97
N PHE A 440 -10.91 12.02 6.31
CA PHE A 440 -10.88 13.37 6.83
C PHE A 440 -12.25 13.79 7.36
N ALA A 441 -12.23 14.52 8.48
CA ALA A 441 -13.40 15.26 8.91
C ALA A 441 -13.82 16.26 7.83
N ILE A 442 -15.08 16.70 7.87
CA ILE A 442 -15.62 17.67 6.90
C ILE A 442 -14.77 18.95 6.94
N GLN A 443 -14.41 19.41 8.14
CA GLN A 443 -13.51 20.53 8.36
C GLN A 443 -12.24 20.06 9.10
N ALA A 444 -11.40 19.27 8.42
CA ALA A 444 -10.24 18.62 9.06
C ALA A 444 -9.23 19.55 9.74
N ALA A 445 -9.19 20.84 9.37
CA ALA A 445 -8.33 21.84 10.00
C ALA A 445 -8.83 22.32 11.38
N THR A 446 -10.10 22.09 11.70
CA THR A 446 -10.77 22.61 12.91
C THR A 446 -11.47 21.52 13.72
N ASP A 447 -11.99 20.48 13.08
CA ASP A 447 -12.67 19.37 13.72
C ASP A 447 -11.68 18.45 14.44
N SER A 448 -11.65 18.50 15.77
CA SER A 448 -10.79 17.66 16.61
C SER A 448 -11.44 16.33 17.04
N SER A 449 -12.76 16.22 16.91
CA SER A 449 -13.53 15.01 17.25
C SER A 449 -14.06 14.35 15.98
N TYR A 450 -13.44 13.26 15.58
CA TYR A 450 -13.79 12.53 14.37
C TYR A 450 -13.27 11.09 14.46
N SER A 451 -14.09 10.12 14.07
CA SER A 451 -13.79 8.68 14.21
C SER A 451 -13.08 8.06 13.02
N GLY A 452 -12.95 8.76 11.89
CA GLY A 452 -12.55 8.12 10.64
C GLY A 452 -11.06 7.78 10.54
N GLY A 453 -10.77 6.58 10.03
CA GLY A 453 -9.44 5.97 10.04
C GLY A 453 -9.18 5.02 8.86
N GLY A 454 -8.12 4.22 8.98
CA GLY A 454 -7.73 3.22 7.99
C GLY A 454 -8.54 1.94 8.12
N ILE A 455 -8.07 1.00 8.92
CA ILE A 455 -8.63 -0.36 9.04
C ILE A 455 -9.09 -0.61 10.49
N MET A 456 -10.33 -1.10 10.66
CA MET A 456 -10.90 -1.48 11.95
C MET A 456 -11.19 -2.97 12.03
N LEU A 457 -10.62 -3.61 13.04
CA LEU A 457 -10.80 -5.02 13.39
C LEU A 457 -11.50 -5.16 14.74
N GLY A 458 -12.24 -6.25 14.91
CA GLY A 458 -12.86 -6.58 16.18
C GLY A 458 -14.01 -5.65 16.57
N ASP A 459 -14.62 -4.97 15.60
CA ASP A 459 -15.81 -4.16 15.82
C ASP A 459 -17.06 -5.06 15.95
N GLY A 460 -18.07 -4.57 16.65
CA GLY A 460 -19.31 -5.27 16.96
C GLY A 460 -19.31 -6.09 18.26
N PRO A 461 -20.41 -6.82 18.53
CA PRO A 461 -20.57 -7.62 19.74
C PRO A 461 -19.48 -8.69 19.92
N VAL A 462 -19.01 -8.81 21.16
CA VAL A 462 -18.01 -9.81 21.60
C VAL A 462 -18.56 -10.74 22.69
N GLY A 463 -19.89 -10.88 22.76
CA GLY A 463 -20.56 -11.66 23.81
C GLY A 463 -20.27 -13.17 23.76
N ASN A 464 -19.96 -13.69 22.58
CA ASN A 464 -19.61 -15.09 22.37
C ASN A 464 -18.81 -15.28 21.06
N MET A 465 -18.24 -16.47 20.86
CA MET A 465 -17.40 -16.81 19.71
C MET A 465 -18.11 -16.84 18.35
N THR A 466 -19.45 -16.84 18.31
CA THR A 466 -20.21 -16.82 17.05
C THR A 466 -20.41 -15.40 16.50
N GLU A 467 -20.31 -14.39 17.37
CA GLU A 467 -20.49 -12.98 17.03
C GLU A 467 -19.17 -12.21 17.00
N ALA A 468 -18.18 -12.63 17.79
CA ALA A 468 -16.87 -11.99 17.84
C ALA A 468 -16.16 -12.09 16.48
N GLY A 469 -15.62 -10.97 16.02
CA GLY A 469 -14.75 -10.95 14.84
C GLY A 469 -13.44 -11.70 15.10
N GLY A 470 -12.87 -12.29 14.05
CA GLY A 470 -11.59 -13.01 14.22
C GLY A 470 -11.03 -13.68 12.97
N TYR A 471 -9.83 -14.24 13.11
CA TYR A 471 -9.10 -14.87 12.00
C TYR A 471 -8.87 -13.90 10.84
N VAL A 472 -8.17 -12.80 11.12
CA VAL A 472 -7.87 -11.75 10.13
C VAL A 472 -6.37 -11.48 10.10
N ASP A 473 -5.82 -11.40 8.90
CA ASP A 473 -4.43 -11.01 8.64
C ASP A 473 -4.42 -9.70 7.83
N VAL A 474 -3.77 -8.68 8.37
CA VAL A 474 -3.61 -7.36 7.77
C VAL A 474 -2.13 -7.12 7.52
N TYR A 475 -1.69 -7.10 6.27
CA TYR A 475 -0.26 -7.01 5.97
C TYR A 475 0.12 -6.32 4.67
N ASN A 476 1.35 -5.84 4.57
CA ASN A 476 1.89 -5.16 3.40
C ASN A 476 1.04 -3.96 2.90
N ASN A 477 0.17 -3.38 3.73
CA ASN A 477 -0.61 -2.21 3.34
C ASN A 477 0.21 -0.93 3.54
N GLN A 478 -0.05 0.07 2.71
CA GLN A 478 0.34 1.47 2.94
C GLN A 478 -0.89 2.24 3.43
N ILE A 479 -0.89 2.69 4.69
CA ILE A 479 -2.01 3.43 5.30
C ILE A 479 -1.51 4.82 5.68
N ILE A 480 -1.92 5.80 4.90
CA ILE A 480 -1.28 7.12 4.81
C ILE A 480 -2.28 8.23 5.16
N SER A 481 -1.90 9.12 6.08
CA SER A 481 -2.65 10.35 6.36
C SER A 481 -4.14 10.15 6.70
N THR A 482 -4.51 9.02 7.30
CA THR A 482 -5.86 8.87 7.90
C THR A 482 -5.94 9.70 9.19
N SER A 483 -7.13 10.09 9.64
CA SER A 483 -7.23 11.03 10.78
C SER A 483 -7.13 10.33 12.13
N ASN A 484 -8.14 9.57 12.54
CA ASN A 484 -8.18 9.04 13.90
C ASN A 484 -7.17 7.89 14.10
N GLN A 485 -7.15 6.91 13.21
CA GLN A 485 -6.21 5.79 13.32
C GLN A 485 -5.73 5.27 11.97
N GLY A 486 -4.55 4.64 11.96
CA GLY A 486 -4.10 3.76 10.88
C GLY A 486 -4.80 2.41 10.95
N VAL A 487 -4.52 1.62 11.99
CA VAL A 487 -5.15 0.31 12.24
C VAL A 487 -5.64 0.20 13.68
N GLY A 488 -6.84 -0.32 13.90
CA GLY A 488 -7.40 -0.59 15.23
C GLY A 488 -7.78 -2.05 15.42
N ILE A 489 -7.49 -2.61 16.59
CA ILE A 489 -8.09 -3.83 17.11
C ILE A 489 -8.89 -3.46 18.36
N ALA A 490 -10.22 -3.43 18.24
CA ALA A 490 -11.14 -2.99 19.29
C ALA A 490 -11.75 -4.14 20.12
N GLY A 491 -11.75 -5.35 19.57
CA GLY A 491 -12.33 -6.55 20.15
C GLY A 491 -11.87 -7.80 19.40
N GLY A 492 -12.53 -8.93 19.64
CA GLY A 492 -12.31 -10.14 18.85
C GLY A 492 -11.01 -10.89 19.15
N HIS A 493 -10.70 -11.86 18.30
CA HIS A 493 -9.61 -12.81 18.52
C HIS A 493 -8.87 -13.17 17.23
N ASP A 494 -7.68 -13.73 17.36
CA ASP A 494 -6.88 -14.22 16.22
C ASP A 494 -6.70 -13.15 15.14
N HIS A 495 -6.43 -11.89 15.51
CA HIS A 495 -6.04 -10.84 14.58
C HIS A 495 -4.51 -10.78 14.46
N LYS A 496 -3.99 -10.65 13.24
CA LYS A 496 -2.57 -10.40 12.96
C LYS A 496 -2.43 -9.14 12.12
N VAL A 497 -1.62 -8.19 12.58
CA VAL A 497 -1.31 -6.96 11.84
C VAL A 497 0.20 -6.87 11.68
N PHE A 498 0.72 -7.05 10.46
CA PHE A 498 2.16 -7.13 10.27
C PHE A 498 2.68 -6.62 8.93
N ASN A 499 3.95 -6.23 8.85
CA ASN A 499 4.58 -5.72 7.62
C ASN A 499 3.85 -4.55 6.95
N ASN A 500 3.03 -3.80 7.69
CA ASN A 500 2.37 -2.61 7.16
C ASN A 500 3.26 -1.38 7.31
N ARG A 501 3.04 -0.40 6.42
CA ARG A 501 3.62 0.94 6.53
C ARG A 501 2.48 1.91 6.86
N ILE A 502 2.53 2.49 8.05
CA ILE A 502 1.45 3.32 8.61
C ILE A 502 2.03 4.69 8.96
N LEU A 503 1.79 5.69 8.10
CA LEU A 503 2.48 6.97 8.17
C LEU A 503 1.52 8.14 8.07
N SER A 504 1.68 9.13 8.94
CA SER A 504 0.94 10.39 8.92
C SER A 504 1.86 11.52 9.36
N SER A 505 1.89 12.59 8.58
CA SER A 505 2.54 13.86 8.90
C SER A 505 1.75 14.69 9.90
N GLY A 506 0.49 14.31 10.14
CA GLY A 506 -0.46 15.07 10.93
C GLY A 506 -0.89 16.39 10.29
N ARG A 507 -0.62 16.56 8.99
CA ARG A 507 -0.96 17.76 8.21
C ARG A 507 -1.89 17.43 7.05
N LEU A 508 -2.69 18.40 6.68
CA LEU A 508 -3.42 18.40 5.42
C LEU A 508 -2.44 18.70 4.27
N PRO A 509 -2.82 18.42 3.00
CA PRO A 509 -2.01 18.78 1.84
C PRO A 509 -1.69 20.29 1.74
N SER A 510 -2.53 21.14 2.35
CA SER A 510 -2.28 22.60 2.48
C SER A 510 -1.17 22.96 3.47
N GLY A 511 -0.71 22.01 4.28
CA GLY A 511 0.25 22.22 5.38
C GLY A 511 -0.40 22.54 6.73
N GLU A 512 -1.71 22.81 6.75
CA GLU A 512 -2.49 22.99 7.98
C GLU A 512 -2.49 21.74 8.84
N ILE A 513 -2.70 21.89 10.15
CA ILE A 513 -2.77 20.76 11.07
C ILE A 513 -4.08 20.00 10.83
N ASN A 514 -4.00 18.67 10.66
CA ASN A 514 -5.17 17.81 10.77
C ASN A 514 -5.50 17.63 12.26
N LYS A 515 -6.61 18.23 12.72
CA LYS A 515 -6.94 18.29 14.16
C LYS A 515 -7.43 16.98 14.74
N ALA A 516 -7.96 16.09 13.91
CA ALA A 516 -8.51 14.80 14.32
C ALA A 516 -7.45 13.68 14.40
N GLN A 517 -6.16 13.99 14.25
CA GLN A 517 -5.09 13.02 14.36
C GLN A 517 -5.13 12.31 15.71
N ASN A 518 -5.01 10.99 15.77
CA ASN A 518 -4.90 10.30 17.07
C ASN A 518 -3.72 9.32 17.10
N VAL A 519 -3.81 8.10 16.58
CA VAL A 519 -2.77 7.06 16.79
C VAL A 519 -2.47 6.23 15.54
N GLY A 520 -1.23 5.76 15.36
CA GLY A 520 -0.89 4.89 14.24
C GLY A 520 -1.59 3.53 14.30
N ILE A 521 -1.28 2.74 15.32
CA ILE A 521 -1.97 1.47 15.61
C ILE A 521 -2.47 1.48 17.05
N TYR A 522 -3.69 1.01 17.30
CA TYR A 522 -4.10 0.64 18.65
C TYR A 522 -4.56 -0.81 18.75
N VAL A 523 -4.29 -1.41 19.91
CA VAL A 523 -4.82 -2.69 20.34
C VAL A 523 -5.36 -2.51 21.76
N TRP A 524 -6.69 -2.46 21.83
CA TRP A 524 -7.40 -2.15 23.05
C TRP A 524 -8.73 -2.91 23.05
N ASP A 525 -8.94 -3.76 24.05
CA ASP A 525 -10.17 -4.54 24.25
C ASP A 525 -11.31 -3.64 24.78
N VAL A 526 -11.62 -2.60 24.02
CA VAL A 526 -12.67 -1.62 24.36
C VAL A 526 -14.06 -2.26 24.31
N MET A 527 -14.22 -3.33 23.53
CA MET A 527 -15.46 -4.10 23.46
C MET A 527 -15.65 -5.06 24.66
N ASN A 528 -14.65 -5.20 25.55
CA ASN A 528 -14.69 -6.05 26.74
C ASN A 528 -14.82 -7.55 26.44
N GLY A 529 -14.13 -8.03 25.40
CA GLY A 529 -14.07 -9.43 24.99
C GLY A 529 -13.39 -10.34 26.02
N LYS A 530 -12.47 -9.81 26.84
CA LYS A 530 -11.86 -10.55 27.97
C LYS A 530 -12.92 -11.12 28.92
N ARG A 531 -13.96 -10.33 29.24
CA ARG A 531 -15.06 -10.78 30.11
C ARG A 531 -15.82 -11.97 29.53
N SER A 532 -15.97 -11.99 28.21
CA SER A 532 -16.70 -13.03 27.47
C SER A 532 -15.79 -14.16 26.95
N LYS A 533 -14.49 -14.12 27.24
CA LYS A 533 -13.46 -15.05 26.72
C LYS A 533 -13.38 -15.08 25.19
N THR A 534 -13.64 -13.95 24.56
CA THR A 534 -13.60 -13.75 23.10
C THR A 534 -12.42 -12.87 22.67
N TRP A 535 -11.52 -12.51 23.60
CA TRP A 535 -10.28 -11.76 23.35
C TRP A 535 -9.05 -12.64 23.58
N PHE A 536 -8.38 -13.06 22.50
CA PHE A 536 -7.12 -13.82 22.55
C PHE A 536 -6.42 -13.82 21.18
N ASN A 537 -5.13 -14.18 21.14
CA ASN A 537 -4.33 -14.30 19.90
C ASN A 537 -4.29 -13.06 18.99
N ASN A 538 -4.47 -11.87 19.55
CA ASN A 538 -4.32 -10.61 18.83
C ASN A 538 -2.83 -10.19 18.86
N THR A 539 -2.23 -10.05 17.69
CA THR A 539 -0.79 -9.82 17.51
C THR A 539 -0.54 -8.68 16.52
N VAL A 540 0.50 -7.89 16.78
CA VAL A 540 0.92 -6.79 15.90
C VAL A 540 2.45 -6.78 15.82
N TYR A 541 3.03 -7.00 14.65
CA TYR A 541 4.48 -7.14 14.56
C TYR A 541 5.08 -6.69 13.23
N ASP A 542 6.37 -6.36 13.21
CA ASP A 542 7.12 -6.04 11.99
C ASP A 542 6.52 -4.90 11.13
N ASN A 543 5.71 -4.01 11.73
CA ASN A 543 5.18 -2.83 11.04
C ASN A 543 6.18 -1.67 11.10
N VAL A 544 6.13 -0.78 10.10
CA VAL A 544 6.79 0.53 10.13
C VAL A 544 5.75 1.60 10.43
N ILE A 545 5.90 2.33 11.53
CA ILE A 545 4.89 3.26 12.03
C ILE A 545 5.49 4.64 12.27
N GLY A 546 4.95 5.66 11.63
CA GLY A 546 5.29 7.06 11.87
C GLY A 546 4.04 7.91 11.97
N TRP A 547 3.55 8.16 13.17
CA TRP A 547 2.30 8.89 13.39
C TRP A 547 2.56 10.25 14.02
N THR A 548 2.81 11.25 13.19
CA THR A 548 3.19 12.59 13.65
C THR A 548 1.97 13.34 14.14
N ARG A 549 2.03 13.77 15.40
CA ARG A 549 1.08 14.69 16.03
C ARG A 549 1.71 16.07 16.08
N VAL A 550 0.94 17.08 15.71
CA VAL A 550 1.39 18.48 15.63
C VAL A 550 0.67 19.32 16.70
N ASN A 551 1.43 19.96 17.58
CA ASN A 551 0.90 20.88 18.58
C ASN A 551 0.56 22.24 17.96
N SER A 552 -0.18 23.08 18.70
CA SER A 552 -0.54 24.44 18.23
C SER A 552 0.67 25.35 18.00
N ASN A 553 1.76 25.15 18.73
CA ASN A 553 3.05 25.84 18.52
C ASN A 553 3.92 25.21 17.42
N ASN A 554 3.34 24.31 16.61
CA ASN A 554 3.97 23.61 15.49
C ASN A 554 5.06 22.58 15.86
N SER A 555 5.32 22.34 17.15
CA SER A 555 6.16 21.22 17.60
C SER A 555 5.49 19.87 17.31
N THR A 556 6.31 18.84 17.10
CA THR A 556 5.85 17.51 16.70
C THR A 556 6.29 16.42 17.66
N TRP A 557 5.48 15.36 17.77
CA TRP A 557 5.84 14.12 18.45
C TRP A 557 5.19 12.91 17.75
N LEU A 558 5.69 11.71 18.00
CA LEU A 558 5.16 10.48 17.39
C LEU A 558 4.20 9.75 18.33
N ASN A 559 2.95 9.56 17.89
CA ASN A 559 1.95 8.74 18.58
C ASN A 559 1.71 7.41 17.84
N ASN A 560 2.78 6.63 17.69
CA ASN A 560 2.77 5.46 16.82
C ASN A 560 1.80 4.38 17.29
N THR A 561 1.74 4.11 18.60
CA THR A 561 1.09 2.90 19.11
C THR A 561 0.36 3.14 20.42
N TRP A 562 -0.79 2.47 20.58
CA TRP A 562 -1.47 2.27 21.87
C TRP A 562 -1.73 0.77 22.08
N PHE A 563 -0.83 0.09 22.79
CA PHE A 563 -0.84 -1.37 22.95
C PHE A 563 -1.25 -1.81 24.36
N ALA A 564 -2.42 -1.34 24.82
CA ALA A 564 -2.91 -1.61 26.17
C ALA A 564 -3.14 -3.11 26.44
N ASP A 565 -3.52 -3.88 25.42
CA ASP A 565 -3.96 -5.27 25.58
C ASP A 565 -3.14 -6.31 24.79
N CYS A 566 -1.91 -5.95 24.41
CA CYS A 566 -1.05 -6.84 23.61
C CYS A 566 0.46 -6.74 23.90
N THR A 567 0.89 -6.27 25.07
CA THR A 567 2.33 -6.04 25.35
C THR A 567 3.24 -7.24 25.06
N SER A 568 2.78 -8.47 25.30
CA SER A 568 3.56 -9.70 25.00
C SER A 568 3.39 -10.24 23.58
N THR A 569 2.40 -9.75 22.83
CA THR A 569 2.06 -10.22 21.47
C THR A 569 2.25 -9.15 20.40
N CYS A 570 2.65 -7.94 20.82
CA CYS A 570 2.98 -6.81 19.96
C CYS A 570 4.48 -6.52 20.05
N TYR A 571 5.25 -6.82 18.99
CA TYR A 571 6.72 -6.82 19.02
C TYR A 571 7.30 -6.37 17.66
N ASN A 572 8.58 -6.00 17.62
CA ASN A 572 9.30 -5.62 16.38
C ASN A 572 8.64 -4.54 15.50
N ASN A 573 7.72 -3.74 16.06
CA ASN A 573 7.15 -2.61 15.34
C ASN A 573 8.16 -1.45 15.32
N LYS A 574 8.69 -1.16 14.14
CA LYS A 574 9.72 -0.14 13.92
C LYS A 574 9.09 1.25 13.87
N SER A 575 9.54 2.14 14.75
CA SER A 575 9.22 3.56 14.64
C SER A 575 9.89 4.16 13.41
N TRP A 576 9.17 5.01 12.68
CA TRP A 576 9.77 5.94 11.73
C TRP A 576 10.74 6.87 12.45
N SER A 577 11.84 7.22 11.79
CA SER A 577 12.84 8.14 12.33
C SER A 577 12.38 9.59 12.16
N GLY A 578 12.07 10.26 13.27
CA GLY A 578 11.67 11.66 13.27
C GLY A 578 10.24 11.91 12.82
N ALA A 579 9.92 13.17 12.53
CA ALA A 579 8.59 13.55 12.06
C ALA A 579 8.38 13.09 10.61
N VAL A 580 7.24 12.45 10.36
CA VAL A 580 6.77 12.16 9.00
C VAL A 580 6.39 13.48 8.33
N THR A 581 6.74 13.62 7.06
CA THR A 581 6.47 14.82 6.26
C THR A 581 5.43 14.53 5.18
N LEU A 582 4.82 15.58 4.63
CA LEU A 582 3.96 15.43 3.44
C LEU A 582 4.72 14.81 2.26
N GLU A 583 6.04 15.00 2.18
CA GLU A 583 6.85 14.37 1.15
C GLU A 583 7.01 12.87 1.38
N THR A 584 7.21 12.46 2.64
CA THR A 584 7.20 11.04 3.04
C THR A 584 5.87 10.37 2.65
N GLU A 585 4.73 11.03 2.90
CA GLU A 585 3.41 10.50 2.51
C GLU A 585 3.29 10.28 0.99
N LYS A 586 3.84 11.20 0.17
CA LYS A 586 3.88 11.04 -1.29
C LYS A 586 4.80 9.91 -1.73
N GLN A 587 5.95 9.75 -1.08
CA GLN A 587 6.89 8.67 -1.37
C GLN A 587 6.28 7.30 -1.09
N GLU A 588 5.45 7.16 -0.05
CA GLU A 588 4.71 5.93 0.22
C GLU A 588 3.75 5.54 -0.90
N TYR A 589 3.13 6.54 -1.55
CA TYR A 589 2.31 6.29 -2.73
C TYR A 589 3.14 5.78 -3.91
N GLN A 590 4.30 6.38 -4.15
CA GLN A 590 5.21 5.91 -5.21
C GLN A 590 5.73 4.50 -4.93
N LEU A 591 6.07 4.21 -3.67
CA LEU A 591 6.49 2.88 -3.24
C LEU A 591 5.38 1.84 -3.48
N TRP A 592 4.13 2.18 -3.15
CA TRP A 592 3.00 1.31 -3.45
C TRP A 592 2.81 1.11 -4.96
N LEU A 593 2.88 2.18 -5.77
CA LEU A 593 2.78 2.08 -7.23
C LEU A 593 3.89 1.21 -7.82
N SER A 594 5.09 1.23 -7.26
CA SER A 594 6.19 0.35 -7.67
C SER A 594 5.91 -1.10 -7.33
N LYS A 595 5.48 -1.41 -6.08
CA LYS A 595 5.02 -2.76 -5.71
C LYS A 595 3.91 -3.27 -6.62
N TYR A 596 2.96 -2.38 -6.91
CA TYR A 596 1.80 -2.64 -7.73
C TYR A 596 2.19 -3.05 -9.16
N ARG A 597 3.07 -2.26 -9.78
CA ARG A 597 3.62 -2.55 -11.11
C ARG A 597 4.48 -3.81 -11.13
N ALA A 598 5.33 -4.01 -10.12
CA ALA A 598 6.18 -5.19 -9.99
C ALA A 598 5.37 -6.49 -9.85
N ALA A 599 4.18 -6.42 -9.25
CA ALA A 599 3.23 -7.53 -9.17
C ALA A 599 2.45 -7.78 -10.49
N GLY A 600 2.70 -7.01 -11.55
CA GLY A 600 2.01 -7.14 -12.84
C GLY A 600 0.54 -6.68 -12.81
N MET A 601 0.17 -5.84 -11.85
CA MET A 601 -1.22 -5.42 -11.64
C MET A 601 -1.55 -4.13 -12.41
N SER A 602 -2.84 -3.91 -12.71
CA SER A 602 -3.39 -2.65 -13.25
C SER A 602 -4.59 -2.15 -12.42
N VAL A 603 -4.54 -0.89 -11.95
CA VAL A 603 -5.54 -0.37 -11.00
C VAL A 603 -6.79 0.05 -11.74
N GLY A 604 -7.95 -0.42 -11.28
CA GLY A 604 -9.23 -0.05 -11.88
C GLY A 604 -9.45 -0.71 -13.25
N PRO A 605 -10.42 -0.21 -14.03
CA PRO A 605 -10.75 -0.80 -15.32
C PRO A 605 -9.64 -0.54 -16.34
N ASN A 606 -9.27 -1.59 -17.08
CA ASN A 606 -8.34 -1.55 -18.21
C ASN A 606 -9.00 -1.02 -19.49
#